data_AF-A0A352HP01-F1
#
_entry.id   AF-A0A352HP01-F1
#
_cell.length_a   1.000
_cell.length_b   1.000
_cell.length_c   1.000
_cell.angle_alpha   90.00
_cell.angle_beta   90.00
_cell.angle_gamma   90.00
#
_symmetry.space_group_name_H-M   'P 1'
#
loop_
_entity.id
_entity.type
_entity.pdbx_description
1 polymer ?
#
loop_
_entity_poly.entity_id
_entity_poly.type
_entity_poly.pdbx_seq_one_letter_code
_entity_poly.pdbx_strand_id
1 'polypeptide(L)'
;MDTIWITVAVLGVTGIIAAAVLWFVARRFHVYEDPRIGEVEALLPGANCGSCGHSGCHAFAAACVSASSLDSLSCPVGGDKTMQGIAALLGLKAGETIRRVAVVRCSAGCSQRDKRVTYDGVRSCAIEAATCSGERDCPHGCLGCG
;
A
#
# COMPACT_ATOMS: atom_id res chain seq x y z
N MET A 1 0.56 25.73 53.89
CA MET A 1 -0.15 25.61 52.59
C MET A 1 -0.41 24.14 52.34
N ASP A 2 -1.69 23.76 52.32
CA ASP A 2 -2.12 22.36 52.17
C ASP A 2 -1.64 21.79 50.83
N THR A 3 -1.06 20.59 50.88
CA THR A 3 -0.51 19.84 49.74
C THR A 3 -1.49 19.68 48.58
N ILE A 4 -2.80 19.75 48.86
CA ILE A 4 -3.90 19.72 47.90
C ILE A 4 -3.82 20.91 46.93
N TRP A 5 -3.56 22.12 47.41
CA TRP A 5 -3.49 23.31 46.56
C TRP A 5 -2.25 23.29 45.66
N ILE A 6 -1.13 22.76 46.18
CA ILE A 6 0.11 22.61 45.41
C ILE A 6 -0.08 21.61 44.27
N THR A 7 -0.72 20.46 44.53
CA THR A 7 -0.98 19.45 43.50
C THR A 7 -1.93 19.95 42.42
N VAL A 8 -3.00 20.67 42.79
CA VAL A 8 -3.92 21.30 41.83
C VAL A 8 -3.19 22.34 40.96
N ALA A 9 -2.35 23.17 41.56
CA ALA A 9 -1.57 24.17 40.83
C ALA A 9 -0.59 23.53 39.84
N VAL A 10 0.13 22.49 40.25
CA VAL A 10 1.09 21.78 39.38
C VAL A 10 0.39 21.10 38.20
N LEU A 11 -0.76 20.45 38.43
CA LEU A 11 -1.51 19.79 37.36
C LEU A 11 -2.12 20.82 36.38
N GLY A 12 -2.65 21.93 36.90
CA GLY A 12 -3.20 23.01 36.06
C GLY A 12 -2.13 23.67 35.19
N VAL A 13 -0.96 23.99 35.76
CA VAL A 13 0.13 24.61 35.02
C VAL A 13 0.69 23.68 33.95
N THR A 14 0.91 22.40 34.26
CA THR A 14 1.38 21.42 33.26
C THR A 14 0.36 21.20 32.14
N GLY A 15 -0.94 21.19 32.45
CA GLY A 15 -2.01 21.13 31.45
C GLY A 15 -2.02 22.34 30.51
N ILE A 16 -1.89 23.55 31.04
CA ILE A 16 -1.83 24.79 30.24
C ILE A 16 -0.59 24.79 29.34
N ILE A 17 0.57 24.41 29.86
CA ILE A 17 1.81 24.32 29.09
C ILE A 17 1.65 23.30 27.95
N ALA A 18 1.13 22.11 28.24
CA ALA A 18 0.91 21.08 27.23
C ALA A 18 -0.07 21.54 26.14
N ALA A 19 -1.17 22.20 26.53
CA ALA A 19 -2.15 22.74 25.59
C ALA A 19 -1.54 23.82 24.68
N ALA A 20 -0.74 24.74 25.24
CA ALA A 20 -0.06 25.78 24.48
C ALA A 20 0.94 25.18 23.47
N VAL A 21 1.71 24.17 23.89
CA VAL A 21 2.67 23.46 23.01
C VAL A 21 1.93 22.74 21.88
N LEU A 22 0.86 21.97 22.19
CA LEU A 22 0.08 21.27 21.17
C LEU A 22 -0.56 22.24 20.18
N TRP A 23 -1.12 23.35 20.64
CA TRP A 23 -1.68 24.39 19.78
C TRP A 23 -0.64 25.01 18.84
N PHE A 24 0.54 25.35 19.37
CA PHE A 24 1.62 25.92 18.58
C PHE A 24 2.12 24.94 17.51
N VAL A 25 2.34 23.67 17.88
CA VAL A 25 2.75 22.62 16.95
C VAL A 25 1.67 22.38 15.89
N ALA A 26 0.40 22.22 16.28
CA ALA A 26 -0.70 22.00 15.35
C ALA A 26 -0.81 23.13 14.31
N ARG A 27 -0.63 24.39 14.72
CA ARG A 27 -0.70 25.54 13.82
C ARG A 27 0.55 25.69 12.95
N ARG A 28 1.73 25.34 13.47
CA ARG A 28 3.00 25.46 12.74
C ARG A 28 3.23 24.33 11.73
N PHE A 29 2.69 23.14 12.00
CA PHE A 29 2.79 21.95 11.14
C PHE A 29 1.50 21.63 10.39
N HIS A 30 0.56 22.57 10.32
CA HIS A 30 -0.64 22.40 9.52
C HIS A 30 -0.26 22.31 8.03
N VAL A 31 -0.32 21.10 7.48
CA VAL A 31 -0.13 20.85 6.04
C VAL A 31 -1.46 21.13 5.35
N TYR A 32 -1.45 21.99 4.34
CA TYR A 32 -2.62 22.20 3.49
C TYR A 32 -2.76 21.02 2.53
N GLU A 33 -3.82 20.24 2.69
CA GLU A 33 -4.21 19.19 1.74
C GLU A 33 -5.30 19.73 0.80
N ASP A 34 -5.17 19.42 -0.49
CA ASP A 34 -6.20 19.75 -1.47
C ASP A 34 -7.48 18.94 -1.13
N PRO A 35 -8.65 19.58 -0.94
CA PRO A 35 -9.89 18.90 -0.57
C PRO A 35 -10.30 17.80 -1.57
N ARG A 36 -9.85 17.90 -2.83
CA ARG A 36 -10.11 16.89 -3.86
C ARG A 36 -9.48 15.54 -3.54
N ILE A 37 -8.39 15.50 -2.77
CA ILE A 37 -7.74 14.25 -2.37
C ILE A 37 -8.69 13.41 -1.51
N GLY A 38 -9.36 14.05 -0.54
CA GLY A 38 -10.35 13.39 0.30
C GLY A 38 -11.59 12.93 -0.48
N GLU A 39 -12.04 13.70 -1.46
CA GLU A 39 -13.16 13.32 -2.34
C GLU A 39 -12.81 12.10 -3.21
N VAL A 40 -11.60 12.06 -3.78
CA VAL A 40 -11.11 10.91 -4.54
C VAL A 40 -10.93 9.70 -3.62
N GLU A 41 -10.39 9.89 -2.41
CA GLU A 41 -10.22 8.80 -1.45
C GLU A 41 -11.54 8.18 -1.02
N ALA A 42 -12.60 8.97 -0.84
CA ALA A 42 -13.93 8.48 -0.51
C ALA A 42 -14.55 7.59 -1.61
N LEU A 43 -14.14 7.78 -2.87
CA LEU A 43 -14.55 6.94 -3.99
C LEU A 43 -13.73 5.65 -4.10
N LEU A 44 -12.57 5.58 -3.45
CA LEU A 44 -11.71 4.39 -3.44
C LEU A 44 -12.23 3.35 -2.44
N PRO A 45 -11.93 2.05 -2.66
CA PRO A 45 -12.37 0.98 -1.76
C PRO A 45 -11.68 0.98 -0.38
N GLY A 46 -10.76 1.92 -0.10
CA GLY A 46 -10.08 2.05 1.21
C GLY A 46 -9.17 0.87 1.62
N ALA A 47 -8.93 -0.08 0.72
CA ALA A 47 -8.25 -1.35 1.05
C ALA A 47 -6.73 -1.23 1.28
N ASN A 48 -6.10 -0.12 0.87
CA ASN A 48 -4.64 0.12 1.03
C ASN A 48 -3.74 -1.04 0.56
N CYS A 49 -4.15 -1.74 -0.50
CA CYS A 49 -3.53 -2.99 -0.95
C CYS A 49 -2.27 -2.82 -1.82
N GLY A 50 -1.90 -1.60 -2.21
CA GLY A 50 -0.72 -1.33 -3.04
C GLY A 50 -0.75 -1.87 -4.47
N SER A 51 -1.86 -2.45 -4.93
CA SER A 51 -1.99 -3.04 -6.27
C SER A 51 -1.81 -2.05 -7.42
N CYS A 52 -2.05 -0.76 -7.16
CA CYS A 52 -1.82 0.36 -8.09
C CYS A 52 -0.38 0.91 -8.03
N GLY A 53 0.54 0.28 -7.29
CA GLY A 53 1.94 0.71 -7.16
C GLY A 53 2.18 1.89 -6.21
N HIS A 54 1.15 2.34 -5.49
CA HIS A 54 1.23 3.41 -4.49
C HIS A 54 1.15 2.85 -3.07
N SER A 55 1.72 3.56 -2.08
CA SER A 55 1.78 3.11 -0.67
C SER A 55 0.40 2.98 0.01
N GLY A 56 -0.65 3.59 -0.53
CA GLY A 56 -2.01 3.53 0.00
C GLY A 56 -3.03 4.26 -0.89
N CYS A 57 -4.30 4.19 -0.50
CA CYS A 57 -5.42 4.84 -1.19
C CYS A 57 -5.27 6.37 -1.18
N HIS A 58 -4.91 6.97 -0.05
CA HIS A 58 -4.61 8.40 0.04
C HIS A 58 -3.46 8.82 -0.90
N ALA A 59 -2.37 8.04 -0.94
CA ALA A 59 -1.24 8.32 -1.83
C ALA A 59 -1.61 8.22 -3.31
N PHE A 60 -2.48 7.26 -3.66
CA PHE A 60 -3.04 7.15 -5.01
C PHE A 60 -3.99 8.32 -5.33
N ALA A 61 -4.83 8.75 -4.39
CA ALA A 61 -5.71 9.90 -4.56
C ALA A 61 -4.91 11.19 -4.79
N ALA A 62 -3.85 11.43 -4.00
CA ALA A 62 -2.93 12.54 -4.19
C ALA A 62 -2.24 12.51 -5.57
N ALA A 63 -1.82 11.32 -6.01
CA ALA A 63 -1.25 11.13 -7.35
C ALA A 63 -2.28 11.42 -8.46
N CYS A 64 -3.55 11.04 -8.29
CA CYS A 64 -4.61 11.33 -9.25
C CYS A 64 -4.92 12.83 -9.34
N VAL A 65 -4.96 13.54 -8.20
CA VAL A 65 -5.23 14.98 -8.16
C VAL A 65 -4.07 15.80 -8.75
N SER A 66 -2.83 15.32 -8.58
CA SER A 66 -1.63 16.00 -9.10
C SER A 66 -1.30 15.65 -10.57
N ALA A 67 -1.87 14.56 -11.10
CA ALA A 67 -1.62 14.13 -12.47
C ALA A 67 -2.43 14.94 -13.50
N SER A 68 -1.82 15.17 -14.66
CA SER A 68 -2.48 15.81 -15.82
C SER A 68 -3.33 14.83 -16.64
N SER A 69 -3.10 13.52 -16.51
CA SER A 69 -3.90 12.47 -17.15
C SER A 69 -3.99 11.21 -16.26
N LEU A 70 -5.07 10.45 -16.44
CA LEU A 70 -5.35 9.21 -15.70
C LEU A 70 -4.92 7.95 -16.46
N ASP A 71 -4.24 8.07 -17.60
CA ASP A 71 -3.92 6.93 -18.48
C ASP A 71 -2.98 5.92 -17.83
N SER A 72 -2.09 6.37 -16.95
CA SER A 72 -1.15 5.53 -16.21
C SER A 72 -1.61 5.18 -14.79
N LEU A 73 -2.71 5.77 -14.31
CA LEU A 73 -3.22 5.60 -12.96
C LEU A 73 -4.54 4.85 -12.97
N SER A 74 -4.55 3.65 -12.42
CA SER A 74 -5.78 2.87 -12.27
C SER A 74 -5.76 2.04 -11.00
N CYS A 75 -6.91 1.99 -10.31
CA CYS A 75 -7.12 1.11 -9.17
C CYS A 75 -7.72 -0.22 -9.65
N PRO A 76 -6.95 -1.32 -9.70
CA PRO A 76 -7.45 -2.59 -10.21
C PRO A 76 -8.50 -3.24 -9.29
N VAL A 77 -8.53 -2.86 -8.00
CA VAL A 77 -9.50 -3.38 -7.02
C VAL A 77 -10.86 -2.69 -7.14
N GLY A 78 -10.88 -1.37 -7.36
CA GLY A 78 -12.12 -0.63 -7.58
C GLY A 78 -12.67 -0.78 -9.00
N GLY A 79 -11.78 -1.03 -9.96
CA GLY A 79 -12.12 -1.24 -11.37
C GLY A 79 -12.67 0.03 -12.05
N ASP A 80 -13.28 -0.17 -13.22
CA ASP A 80 -13.65 0.94 -14.10
C ASP A 80 -14.70 1.86 -13.48
N LYS A 81 -15.61 1.32 -12.65
CA LYS A 81 -16.66 2.13 -12.00
C LYS A 81 -16.08 3.20 -11.08
N THR A 82 -15.11 2.84 -10.24
CA THR A 82 -14.43 3.81 -9.38
C THR A 82 -13.62 4.81 -10.19
N MET A 83 -12.92 4.35 -11.24
CA MET A 83 -12.09 5.24 -12.07
C MET A 83 -12.94 6.22 -12.89
N GLN A 84 -14.13 5.83 -13.34
CA GLN A 84 -15.08 6.72 -13.99
C GLN A 84 -15.59 7.81 -13.04
N GLY A 85 -15.88 7.46 -11.78
CA GLY A 85 -16.27 8.43 -10.75
C GLY A 85 -15.16 9.45 -10.47
N ILE A 86 -13.91 8.97 -10.36
CA ILE A 86 -12.74 9.83 -10.13
C ILE A 86 -12.48 10.73 -11.36
N ALA A 87 -12.59 10.18 -12.56
CA ALA A 87 -12.43 10.92 -13.81
C ALA A 87 -13.49 12.03 -13.95
N ALA A 88 -14.75 11.75 -13.61
CA ALA A 88 -15.82 12.75 -13.60
C ALA A 88 -15.56 13.86 -12.57
N LEU A 89 -15.03 13.53 -11.39
CA LEU A 89 -14.73 14.48 -10.33
C LEU A 89 -13.53 15.39 -10.68
N LEU A 90 -12.51 14.85 -11.35
CA LEU A 90 -11.33 15.58 -11.77
C LEU A 90 -11.48 16.27 -13.15
N GLY A 91 -12.57 16.00 -13.87
CA GLY A 91 -12.79 16.50 -15.23
C GLY A 91 -11.82 15.92 -16.27
N LEU A 92 -11.22 14.77 -15.97
CA LEU A 92 -10.26 14.06 -16.82
C LEU A 92 -10.97 12.90 -17.54
N LYS A 93 -10.37 12.40 -18.63
CA LYS A 93 -10.85 11.16 -19.27
C LYS A 93 -10.31 9.95 -18.52
N ALA A 94 -11.16 8.97 -18.26
CA ALA A 94 -10.74 7.69 -17.70
C ALA A 94 -9.93 6.92 -18.75
N GLY A 95 -8.67 6.59 -18.41
CA GLY A 95 -7.83 5.72 -19.24
C GLY A 95 -8.40 4.31 -19.31
N GLU A 96 -8.31 3.68 -20.48
CA GLU A 96 -8.78 2.31 -20.68
C GLU A 96 -7.86 1.35 -19.91
N THR A 97 -8.38 0.73 -18.85
CA THR A 97 -7.58 -0.13 -17.98
C THR A 97 -7.67 -1.58 -18.45
N ILE A 98 -6.55 -2.16 -18.86
CA ILE A 98 -6.48 -3.61 -19.10
C ILE A 98 -6.48 -4.31 -17.75
N ARG A 99 -7.52 -5.10 -17.48
CA ARG A 99 -7.60 -5.94 -16.28
C ARG A 99 -6.43 -6.93 -16.26
N ARG A 100 -5.48 -6.70 -15.37
CA ARG A 100 -4.39 -7.65 -15.10
C ARG A 100 -4.88 -8.70 -14.13
N VAL A 101 -4.73 -9.97 -14.49
CA VAL A 101 -5.03 -11.12 -13.62
C VAL A 101 -3.72 -11.79 -13.29
N ALA A 102 -3.48 -12.04 -12.00
CA ALA A 102 -2.36 -12.85 -11.58
C ALA A 102 -2.55 -14.28 -12.10
N VAL A 103 -1.68 -14.71 -13.02
CA VAL A 103 -1.66 -16.09 -13.52
C VAL A 103 -0.62 -16.87 -12.73
N VAL A 104 -1.09 -17.90 -12.02
CA VAL A 104 -0.22 -18.89 -11.40
C VAL A 104 0.41 -19.70 -12.52
N ARG A 105 1.72 -19.50 -12.76
CA ARG A 105 2.47 -20.19 -13.81
C ARG A 105 2.64 -21.70 -13.53
N CYS A 106 2.56 -22.12 -12.28
CA CYS A 106 2.72 -23.51 -11.87
C CYS A 106 1.62 -23.95 -10.90
N SER A 107 0.78 -24.88 -11.35
CA SER A 107 -0.25 -25.54 -10.53
C SER A 107 0.02 -27.04 -10.34
N ALA A 108 1.22 -27.50 -10.68
CA ALA A 108 1.59 -28.91 -10.59
C ALA A 108 1.71 -29.36 -9.12
N GLY A 109 1.03 -30.44 -8.77
CA GLY A 109 1.20 -31.13 -7.49
C GLY A 109 2.59 -31.77 -7.36
N CYS A 110 2.99 -32.17 -6.15
CA CYS A 110 4.33 -32.73 -5.90
C CYS A 110 4.66 -33.98 -6.74
N SER A 111 3.64 -34.74 -7.14
CA SER A 111 3.76 -35.94 -7.99
C SER A 111 3.95 -35.65 -9.48
N GLN A 112 3.58 -34.46 -9.95
CA GLN A 112 3.63 -34.06 -11.36
C GLN A 112 4.89 -33.24 -11.67
N ARG A 113 5.95 -33.43 -10.89
CA ARG A 113 7.16 -32.61 -10.91
C ARG A 113 8.39 -33.50 -11.05
N ASP A 114 8.73 -33.82 -12.29
CA ASP A 114 9.90 -34.60 -12.61
C ASP A 114 11.19 -33.86 -12.22
N LYS A 115 12.14 -34.61 -11.66
CA LYS A 115 13.47 -34.10 -11.29
C LYS A 115 14.42 -34.29 -12.46
N ARG A 116 15.04 -33.20 -12.92
CA ARG A 116 16.05 -33.22 -13.99
C ARG A 116 17.47 -33.12 -13.44
N VAL A 117 17.63 -32.49 -12.29
CA VAL A 117 18.93 -32.24 -11.64
C VAL A 117 18.81 -32.54 -10.15
N THR A 118 19.90 -33.00 -9.53
CA THR A 118 19.99 -33.16 -8.07
C THR A 118 20.83 -32.01 -7.53
N TYR A 119 20.28 -31.24 -6.58
CA TYR A 119 21.00 -30.14 -5.96
C TYR A 119 21.71 -30.66 -4.71
N ASP A 120 23.04 -30.65 -4.74
CA ASP A 120 23.88 -31.06 -3.61
C ASP A 120 24.43 -29.82 -2.89
N GLY A 121 23.63 -29.27 -1.99
CA GLY A 121 23.94 -28.05 -1.27
C GLY A 121 22.95 -27.78 -0.14
N VAL A 122 23.03 -26.58 0.45
CA VAL A 122 22.16 -26.18 1.57
C VAL A 122 20.72 -26.05 1.09
N ARG A 123 19.81 -26.84 1.68
CA ARG A 123 18.38 -26.85 1.34
C ARG A 123 17.71 -25.52 1.71
N SER A 124 17.64 -24.59 0.77
CA SER A 124 16.94 -23.30 0.89
C SER A 124 16.45 -22.83 -0.47
N CYS A 125 15.17 -22.45 -0.57
CA CYS A 125 14.57 -22.00 -1.83
C CYS A 125 15.34 -20.81 -2.43
N ALA A 126 15.88 -19.92 -1.60
CA ALA A 126 16.64 -18.75 -2.07
C ALA A 126 18.00 -19.14 -2.67
N ILE A 127 18.69 -20.11 -2.06
CA ILE A 127 20.03 -20.55 -2.50
C ILE A 127 19.92 -21.44 -3.73
N GLU A 128 18.98 -22.38 -3.71
CA GLU A 128 18.72 -23.28 -4.82
C GLU A 128 18.34 -22.44 -6.05
N ALA A 129 17.30 -21.59 -5.97
CA ALA A 129 16.86 -20.74 -7.09
C ALA A 129 17.94 -19.85 -7.70
N ALA A 130 18.88 -19.35 -6.89
CA ALA A 130 20.00 -18.53 -7.34
C ALA A 130 21.08 -19.34 -8.07
N THR A 131 21.24 -20.62 -7.73
CA THR A 131 22.26 -21.50 -8.31
C THR A 131 21.76 -22.18 -9.57
N CYS A 132 20.56 -22.75 -9.52
CA CYS A 132 19.89 -23.44 -10.60
C CYS A 132 18.38 -23.33 -10.31
N SER A 133 17.50 -23.12 -11.29
CA SER A 133 16.06 -22.87 -11.07
C SER A 133 15.26 -24.02 -10.39
N GLY A 134 15.95 -24.96 -9.74
CA GLY A 134 15.47 -26.06 -8.94
C GLY A 134 16.01 -27.39 -9.42
N GLU A 135 15.81 -28.44 -8.62
CA GLU A 135 15.94 -29.82 -9.07
C GLU A 135 14.94 -30.22 -10.18
N ARG A 136 13.91 -29.40 -10.39
CA ARG A 136 12.71 -29.74 -11.16
C ARG A 136 12.77 -29.18 -12.59
N ASP A 137 12.03 -29.81 -13.50
CA ASP A 137 11.98 -29.41 -14.92
C ASP A 137 11.32 -28.01 -15.14
N CYS A 138 10.44 -27.58 -14.24
CA CYS A 138 9.77 -26.29 -14.33
C CYS A 138 10.48 -25.21 -13.51
N PRO A 139 11.02 -24.13 -14.13
CA PRO A 139 11.72 -23.05 -13.43
C PRO A 139 10.79 -22.14 -12.60
N HIS A 140 9.48 -22.24 -12.81
CA HIS A 140 8.46 -21.50 -12.05
C HIS A 140 7.78 -22.35 -10.96
N GLY A 141 8.25 -23.58 -10.75
CA GLY A 141 7.71 -24.49 -9.74
C GLY A 141 8.22 -24.21 -8.34
N CYS A 142 7.45 -24.61 -7.33
CA CYS A 142 7.93 -24.61 -5.95
C CYS A 142 9.05 -25.64 -5.77
N LEU A 143 10.17 -25.20 -5.18
CA LEU A 143 11.38 -25.99 -4.97
C LEU A 143 11.22 -27.03 -3.85
N GLY A 144 10.41 -26.73 -2.85
CA GLY A 144 10.08 -27.67 -1.77
C GLY A 144 11.19 -27.82 -0.74
N CYS A 145 11.90 -26.73 -0.42
CA CYS A 145 12.86 -26.68 0.68
C CYS A 145 12.20 -26.35 2.04
N GLY A 146 10.88 -26.17 2.08
CA GLY A 146 10.11 -25.65 3.22
C GLY A 146 9.04 -24.70 2.75
#